data_AF-A0A2S8F2G2-F1
#
_entry.id   AF-A0A2S8F2G2-F1
#
_cell.length_a   1.000
_cell.length_b   1.000
_cell.length_c   1.000
_cell.angle_alpha   90.00
_cell.angle_beta   90.00
_cell.angle_gamma   90.00
#
_symmetry.space_group_name_H-M   'P 1'
#
loop_
_entity.id
_entity.type
_entity.pdbx_description
1 polymer ?
#
loop_
_entity_poly.entity_id
_entity_poly.type
_entity_poly.pdbx_seq_one_letter_code
_entity_poly.pdbx_strand_id
1 'polypeptide(L)'
;MSQQQPVAGIPKAVLRPRKAQPLYGRHPWALHSAFDHIDPAAADGDVVQLVGDHGRFVAYGVVNRQSRIHARLYSWDVDQPLTDDFWKRKIAAAIDCRKQLGLFHENAGCRLVYSEADGLSGLIVDYFAGHVTLQINALAMEKRLDVIVAALNELIAPQSISIRGESGIQKAEGIAIDARVLQGEVPSEPIFIQENGIEFELDLSGGQKTGFYLDQRENRVAAAKYFGGRRVLDMFCYSGGFSLAAAKLGGASEVIGIDGSDRAIELARRNAERNGLSNVRFESVDAFDHLKALVDASEKFDAVVLDPPKFTKTRRNINEALKAYYHVNRQGVHLLNPGGILVTCSCSGNVSREDFQMTLLGVAQKTGRDIQILEQRSAAIDHPTLITCPETQYLKCFICRVE
;
A
#
# COMPACT_ATOMS: atom_id res chain seq x y z
N MET A 1 22.33 11.97 -33.39
CA MET A 1 20.98 11.83 -32.80
C MET A 1 20.34 13.21 -32.82
N SER A 2 19.28 13.36 -33.61
CA SER A 2 18.59 14.63 -33.84
C SER A 2 18.18 15.27 -32.51
N GLN A 3 18.56 16.52 -32.27
CA GLN A 3 17.99 17.33 -31.18
C GLN A 3 16.56 17.67 -31.59
N GLN A 4 15.63 16.75 -31.35
CA GLN A 4 14.22 16.98 -31.62
C GLN A 4 13.70 18.06 -30.68
N GLN A 5 13.11 19.10 -31.26
CA GLN A 5 12.54 20.22 -30.53
C GLN A 5 11.18 19.81 -29.95
N PRO A 6 10.92 20.13 -28.68
CA PRO A 6 9.66 19.84 -28.00
C PRO A 6 8.48 20.64 -28.55
N VAL A 7 7.26 20.16 -28.27
CA VAL A 7 6.00 20.84 -28.60
C VAL A 7 6.02 22.30 -28.10
N ALA A 8 5.74 23.24 -29.00
CA ALA A 8 5.75 24.67 -28.70
C ALA A 8 4.63 25.04 -27.69
N GLY A 9 4.93 25.98 -26.78
CA GLY A 9 3.95 26.55 -25.85
C GLY A 9 3.86 25.91 -24.47
N ILE A 10 4.56 24.79 -24.21
CA ILE A 10 4.64 24.20 -22.86
C ILE A 10 5.76 24.91 -22.07
N PRO A 11 5.49 25.46 -20.88
CA PRO A 11 6.52 26.11 -20.05
C PRO A 11 7.65 25.14 -19.68
N LYS A 12 8.86 25.68 -19.50
CA LYS A 12 10.05 24.87 -19.18
C LYS A 12 10.37 24.87 -17.69
N ALA A 13 10.85 23.73 -17.20
CA ALA A 13 11.45 23.60 -15.88
C ALA A 13 12.91 23.13 -16.05
N VAL A 14 13.86 24.01 -15.74
CA VAL A 14 15.28 23.77 -15.99
C VAL A 14 15.94 23.17 -14.75
N LEU A 15 16.63 22.05 -14.96
CA LEU A 15 17.35 21.34 -13.90
C LEU A 15 18.77 21.88 -13.75
N ARG A 16 19.29 21.85 -12.53
CA ARG A 16 20.70 22.17 -12.24
C ARG A 16 21.62 21.16 -12.92
N PRO A 17 22.89 21.54 -13.19
CA PRO A 17 23.89 20.62 -13.72
C PRO A 17 23.97 19.32 -12.94
N ARG A 18 24.05 18.19 -13.66
CA ARG A 18 24.12 16.81 -13.13
C ARG A 18 22.88 16.32 -12.35
N LYS A 19 21.86 17.16 -12.10
CA LYS A 19 20.63 16.75 -11.40
C LYS A 19 19.62 16.00 -12.28
N ALA A 20 19.79 16.02 -13.60
CA ALA A 20 18.98 15.25 -14.53
C ALA A 20 19.29 13.74 -14.54
N GLN A 21 20.42 13.31 -13.99
CA GLN A 21 20.89 11.92 -14.13
C GLN A 21 19.89 10.86 -13.64
N PRO A 22 19.28 10.98 -12.44
CA PRO A 22 18.27 10.01 -11.99
C PRO A 22 17.00 10.03 -12.85
N LEU A 23 16.69 11.18 -13.45
CA LEU A 23 15.49 11.38 -14.25
C LEU A 23 15.65 10.80 -15.66
N TYR A 24 16.86 10.73 -16.21
CA TYR A 24 17.13 9.90 -17.40
C TYR A 24 16.93 8.40 -17.12
N GLY A 25 17.17 7.98 -15.88
CA GLY A 25 16.79 6.65 -15.37
C GLY A 25 15.30 6.45 -15.12
N ARG A 26 14.46 7.43 -15.53
CA ARG A 26 13.00 7.41 -15.45
C ARG A 26 12.43 7.36 -14.03
N HIS A 27 13.14 7.93 -13.07
CA HIS A 27 12.57 8.16 -11.74
C HIS A 27 11.46 9.22 -11.81
N PRO A 28 10.25 8.97 -11.26
CA PRO A 28 9.09 9.84 -11.47
C PRO A 28 9.11 11.13 -10.63
N TRP A 29 10.02 11.27 -9.68
CA TRP A 29 10.08 12.44 -8.79
C TRP A 29 11.28 13.32 -9.07
N ALA A 30 11.04 14.60 -9.38
CA ALA A 30 12.03 15.66 -9.38
C ALA A 30 11.87 16.48 -8.09
N LEU A 31 12.86 16.41 -7.21
CA LEU A 31 12.85 17.12 -5.93
C LEU A 31 13.16 18.61 -6.12
N HIS A 32 12.73 19.46 -5.19
CA HIS A 32 12.99 20.90 -5.23
C HIS A 32 14.48 21.26 -5.45
N SER A 33 15.39 20.49 -4.85
CA SER A 33 16.84 20.69 -4.96
C SER A 33 17.42 20.35 -6.34
N ALA A 34 16.62 19.79 -7.25
CA ALA A 34 17.02 19.48 -8.62
C ALA A 34 16.85 20.67 -9.57
N PHE A 35 16.00 21.65 -9.25
CA PHE A 35 15.65 22.75 -10.14
C PHE A 35 16.62 23.93 -10.00
N ASP A 36 17.00 24.49 -11.14
CA ASP A 36 17.68 25.78 -11.24
C ASP A 36 16.63 26.89 -11.24
N HIS A 37 15.74 26.84 -12.23
CA HIS A 37 14.57 27.71 -12.31
C HIS A 37 13.40 26.98 -13.01
N ILE A 38 12.18 27.42 -12.71
CA ILE A 38 10.96 27.01 -13.41
C ILE A 38 10.40 28.28 -14.06
N ASP A 39 9.97 28.17 -15.31
CA ASP A 39 9.35 29.26 -16.05
C ASP A 39 8.29 29.96 -15.17
N PRO A 40 8.42 31.29 -14.93
CA PRO A 40 7.48 32.04 -14.11
C PRO A 40 6.03 31.97 -14.61
N ALA A 41 5.82 31.68 -15.90
CA ALA A 41 4.48 31.50 -16.46
C ALA A 41 3.79 30.19 -16.02
N ALA A 42 4.53 29.19 -15.53
CA ALA A 42 3.97 27.91 -15.08
C ALA A 42 3.38 28.02 -13.68
N ALA A 43 2.08 27.84 -13.52
CA ALA A 43 1.42 27.74 -12.23
C ALA A 43 1.57 26.33 -11.62
N ASP A 44 1.33 26.20 -10.32
CA ASP A 44 1.30 24.89 -9.67
C ASP A 44 0.11 24.06 -10.20
N GLY A 45 0.40 22.84 -10.64
CA GLY A 45 -0.53 21.94 -11.32
C GLY A 45 -0.39 21.92 -12.85
N ASP A 46 0.36 22.87 -13.42
CA ASP A 46 0.57 22.94 -14.87
C ASP A 46 1.54 21.87 -15.36
N VAL A 47 1.32 21.46 -16.62
CA VAL A 47 2.26 20.61 -17.35
C VAL A 47 3.46 21.43 -17.76
N VAL A 48 4.65 20.91 -17.49
CA VAL A 48 5.91 21.52 -17.89
C VAL A 48 6.76 20.52 -18.67
N GLN A 49 7.66 21.07 -19.46
CA GLN A 49 8.76 20.33 -20.05
C GLN A 49 9.99 20.44 -19.14
N LEU A 50 10.44 19.33 -18.57
CA LEU A 50 11.73 19.29 -17.87
C LEU A 50 12.86 19.22 -18.89
N VAL A 51 13.83 20.12 -18.71
CA VAL A 51 15.05 20.16 -19.51
C VAL A 51 16.29 20.19 -18.61
N GLY A 52 17.37 19.58 -19.08
CA GLY A 52 18.68 19.68 -18.43
C GLY A 52 19.29 21.07 -18.57
N ASP A 53 20.45 21.26 -17.95
CA ASP A 53 21.27 22.48 -17.96
C ASP A 53 21.74 22.90 -19.36
N HIS A 54 21.75 21.98 -20.33
CA HIS A 54 22.05 22.25 -21.73
C HIS A 54 20.80 22.27 -22.63
N GLY A 55 19.61 22.43 -22.05
CA GLY A 55 18.35 22.50 -22.79
C GLY A 55 17.84 21.18 -23.37
N ARG A 56 18.54 20.07 -23.10
CA ARG A 56 18.12 18.73 -23.53
C ARG A 56 16.84 18.32 -22.81
N PHE A 57 15.84 17.84 -23.55
CA PHE A 57 14.61 17.28 -22.98
C PHE A 57 14.90 16.10 -22.06
N VAL A 58 14.17 16.05 -20.95
CA VAL A 58 14.22 14.96 -19.98
C VAL A 58 12.87 14.24 -19.93
N ALA A 59 11.80 14.97 -19.61
CA ALA A 59 10.46 14.42 -19.44
C ALA A 59 9.40 15.53 -19.44
N TYR A 60 8.15 15.16 -19.71
CA TYR A 60 6.99 15.94 -19.30
C TYR A 60 6.59 15.59 -17.87
N GLY A 61 6.27 16.63 -17.11
CA GLY A 61 5.85 16.51 -15.72
C GLY A 61 4.84 17.57 -15.33
N VAL A 62 4.37 17.48 -14.10
CA VAL A 62 3.49 18.48 -13.48
C VAL A 62 4.22 19.12 -12.31
N VAL A 63 4.29 20.46 -12.29
CA VAL A 63 4.96 21.19 -11.20
C VAL A 63 4.06 21.41 -10.00
N ASN A 64 4.66 21.43 -8.82
CA ASN A 64 4.03 21.84 -7.58
C ASN A 64 5.11 22.44 -6.65
N ARG A 65 5.22 23.77 -6.60
CA ARG A 65 6.25 24.47 -5.81
C ARG A 65 6.07 24.33 -4.30
N GLN A 66 4.90 23.89 -3.85
CA GLN A 66 4.61 23.66 -2.43
C GLN A 66 5.12 22.28 -1.94
N SER A 67 5.27 21.32 -2.85
CA SER A 67 5.73 19.97 -2.53
C SER A 67 7.26 19.85 -2.50
N ARG A 68 7.78 18.94 -1.66
CA ARG A 68 9.20 18.55 -1.74
C ARG A 68 9.53 17.90 -3.09
N ILE A 69 8.54 17.25 -3.71
CA ILE A 69 8.58 16.72 -5.07
C ILE A 69 8.06 17.84 -5.98
N HIS A 70 8.95 18.77 -6.34
CA HIS A 70 8.60 19.97 -7.12
C HIS A 70 8.04 19.66 -8.51
N ALA A 71 8.38 18.50 -9.09
CA ALA A 71 7.63 17.98 -10.22
C ALA A 71 7.50 16.46 -10.17
N ARG A 72 6.32 15.97 -10.56
CA ARG A 72 6.05 14.54 -10.83
C ARG A 72 6.07 14.32 -12.34
N LEU A 73 6.81 13.31 -12.79
CA LEU A 73 7.09 13.02 -14.19
C LEU A 73 6.26 11.84 -14.68
N TYR A 74 5.78 11.94 -15.92
CA TYR A 74 4.80 10.99 -16.45
C TYR A 74 5.17 10.45 -17.84
N SER A 75 5.81 11.28 -18.68
CA SER A 75 6.25 10.89 -20.02
C SER A 75 7.69 11.29 -20.25
N TRP A 76 8.49 10.37 -20.77
CA TRP A 76 9.88 10.60 -21.22
C TRP A 76 9.98 10.67 -22.74
N ASP A 77 8.83 10.64 -23.40
CA ASP A 77 8.71 10.72 -24.85
C ASP A 77 8.34 12.16 -25.23
N VAL A 78 9.16 12.76 -26.11
CA VAL A 78 9.02 14.16 -26.54
C VAL A 78 7.76 14.36 -27.39
N ASP A 79 7.27 13.30 -28.03
CA ASP A 79 6.09 13.33 -28.88
C ASP A 79 4.81 12.98 -28.10
N GLN A 80 4.91 12.73 -26.79
CA GLN A 80 3.79 12.37 -25.92
C GLN A 80 3.62 13.38 -24.77
N PRO A 81 3.01 14.55 -25.03
CA PRO A 81 2.59 15.48 -23.99
C PRO A 81 1.44 14.90 -23.15
N LEU A 82 1.22 15.47 -21.96
CA LEU A 82 0.26 14.96 -20.95
C LEU A 82 -1.18 15.44 -21.19
N THR A 83 -1.74 15.08 -22.35
CA THR A 83 -3.14 15.37 -22.73
C THR A 83 -4.14 14.51 -21.96
N ASP A 84 -5.44 14.82 -22.04
CA ASP A 84 -6.49 13.98 -21.42
C ASP A 84 -6.44 12.52 -21.91
N ASP A 85 -6.17 12.32 -23.20
CA ASP A 85 -5.99 11.00 -23.80
C ASP A 85 -4.79 10.23 -23.22
N PHE A 86 -3.70 10.93 -22.87
CA PHE A 86 -2.58 10.31 -22.16
C PHE A 86 -3.03 9.72 -20.82
N TRP A 87 -3.78 10.49 -20.02
CA TRP A 87 -4.26 10.04 -18.71
C TRP A 87 -5.25 8.88 -18.84
N LYS A 88 -6.19 8.96 -19.78
CA LYS A 88 -7.14 7.87 -20.07
C LYS A 88 -6.41 6.56 -20.42
N ARG A 89 -5.41 6.62 -21.31
CA ARG A 89 -4.61 5.44 -21.69
C ARG A 89 -3.83 4.85 -20.51
N LYS A 90 -3.30 5.68 -19.62
CA LYS A 90 -2.61 5.20 -18.40
C LYS A 90 -3.57 4.48 -17.45
N ILE A 91 -4.77 5.03 -17.23
CA ILE A 91 -5.79 4.39 -16.39
C ILE A 91 -6.25 3.07 -17.01
N ALA A 92 -6.51 3.06 -18.32
CA ALA A 92 -6.88 1.84 -19.05
C ALA A 92 -5.79 0.76 -18.91
N ALA A 93 -4.53 1.10 -19.14
CA ALA A 93 -3.42 0.16 -18.99
C ALA A 93 -3.29 -0.42 -17.57
N ALA A 94 -3.51 0.40 -16.54
CA ALA A 94 -3.47 -0.06 -15.14
C ALA A 94 -4.61 -1.05 -14.84
N ILE A 95 -5.84 -0.75 -15.28
CA ILE A 95 -7.01 -1.63 -15.13
C ILE A 95 -6.84 -2.93 -15.93
N ASP A 96 -6.38 -2.83 -17.18
CA ASP A 96 -6.18 -3.98 -18.05
C ASP A 96 -5.10 -4.91 -17.50
N CYS A 97 -4.06 -4.38 -16.85
CA CYS A 97 -3.09 -5.18 -16.09
C CYS A 97 -3.80 -6.03 -15.01
N ARG A 98 -4.70 -5.44 -14.20
CA ARG A 98 -5.43 -6.19 -13.16
C ARG A 98 -6.42 -7.21 -13.74
N LYS A 99 -7.04 -6.90 -14.89
CA LYS A 99 -7.86 -7.85 -15.65
C LYS A 99 -7.04 -9.06 -16.10
N GLN A 100 -5.86 -8.82 -16.68
CA GLN A 100 -4.96 -9.89 -17.15
C GLN A 100 -4.42 -10.75 -16.01
N LEU A 101 -4.23 -10.17 -14.82
CA LEU A 101 -3.87 -10.90 -13.60
C LEU A 101 -5.04 -11.68 -12.97
N GLY A 102 -6.26 -11.55 -13.51
CA GLY A 102 -7.45 -12.23 -12.98
C GLY A 102 -7.96 -11.66 -11.65
N LEU A 103 -7.52 -10.45 -11.27
CA LEU A 103 -7.88 -9.83 -9.99
C LEU A 103 -9.12 -8.93 -10.07
N PHE A 104 -9.53 -8.54 -11.26
CA PHE A 104 -10.69 -7.68 -11.47
C PHE A 104 -11.91 -8.47 -11.95
N HIS A 105 -12.87 -8.66 -11.05
CA HIS A 105 -14.16 -9.30 -11.29
C HIS A 105 -15.25 -8.66 -10.41
N GLU A 106 -16.51 -9.04 -10.62
CA GLU A 106 -17.68 -8.40 -9.99
C GLU A 106 -17.51 -8.23 -8.47
N ASN A 107 -17.29 -9.31 -7.73
CA ASN A 107 -17.13 -9.31 -6.26
C ASN A 107 -15.68 -9.14 -5.78
N ALA A 108 -14.78 -8.57 -6.59
CA ALA A 108 -13.38 -8.43 -6.21
C ALA A 108 -13.16 -7.28 -5.22
N GLY A 109 -12.19 -7.45 -4.34
CA GLY A 109 -11.40 -6.35 -3.82
C GLY A 109 -10.10 -6.25 -4.62
N CYS A 110 -9.84 -5.12 -5.28
CA CYS A 110 -8.70 -4.97 -6.18
C CYS A 110 -8.16 -3.54 -6.22
N ARG A 111 -6.84 -3.38 -6.12
CA ARG A 111 -6.19 -2.09 -6.41
C ARG A 111 -6.06 -1.92 -7.91
N LEU A 112 -6.87 -1.06 -8.52
CA LEU A 112 -6.86 -0.80 -9.95
C LEU A 112 -5.69 0.09 -10.39
N VAL A 113 -5.32 1.07 -9.55
CA VAL A 113 -4.20 1.98 -9.80
C VAL A 113 -3.36 2.13 -8.55
N TYR A 114 -2.06 1.97 -8.70
CA TYR A 114 -1.05 2.06 -7.65
C TYR A 114 0.02 3.11 -7.97
N SER A 115 -0.42 4.37 -8.04
CA SER A 115 0.42 5.58 -8.03
C SER A 115 1.55 5.54 -9.07
N GLU A 116 2.80 5.75 -8.65
CA GLU A 116 3.98 5.78 -9.52
C GLU A 116 4.11 4.51 -10.35
N ALA A 117 3.78 3.35 -9.78
CA ALA A 117 4.00 2.07 -10.43
C ALA A 117 3.10 1.84 -11.66
N ASP A 118 1.98 2.53 -11.73
CA ASP A 118 1.10 2.56 -12.91
C ASP A 118 1.28 3.81 -13.77
N GLY A 119 2.33 4.61 -13.49
CA GLY A 119 2.60 5.86 -14.21
C GLY A 119 1.57 6.95 -13.91
N LEU A 120 0.87 6.87 -12.78
CA LEU A 120 -0.14 7.81 -12.31
C LEU A 120 0.25 8.33 -10.91
N SER A 121 1.48 8.85 -10.79
CA SER A 121 2.08 9.32 -9.53
C SER A 121 1.13 10.20 -8.72
N GLY A 122 0.74 9.72 -7.54
CA GLY A 122 -0.19 10.38 -6.63
C GLY A 122 -1.64 9.93 -6.73
N LEU A 123 -1.98 8.95 -7.56
CA LEU A 123 -3.33 8.39 -7.67
C LEU A 123 -3.36 6.95 -7.13
N ILE A 124 -4.27 6.69 -6.20
CA ILE A 124 -4.65 5.34 -5.79
C ILE A 124 -6.12 5.14 -6.13
N VAL A 125 -6.44 4.01 -6.75
CA VAL A 125 -7.81 3.59 -7.07
C VAL A 125 -8.01 2.18 -6.56
N ASP A 126 -8.88 2.02 -5.56
CA ASP A 126 -9.30 0.72 -5.05
C ASP A 126 -10.74 0.44 -5.48
N TYR A 127 -11.00 -0.78 -5.93
CA TYR A 127 -12.31 -1.30 -6.31
C TYR A 127 -12.76 -2.35 -5.31
N PHE A 128 -14.02 -2.27 -4.88
CA PHE A 128 -14.66 -3.19 -3.96
C PHE A 128 -16.08 -3.48 -4.45
N ALA A 129 -16.30 -4.64 -5.04
CA ALA A 129 -17.64 -5.15 -5.39
C ALA A 129 -18.56 -4.13 -6.11
N GLY A 130 -18.03 -3.41 -7.10
CA GLY A 130 -18.76 -2.40 -7.87
C GLY A 130 -18.53 -0.95 -7.42
N HIS A 131 -17.90 -0.74 -6.26
CA HIS A 131 -17.65 0.57 -5.69
C HIS A 131 -16.17 0.96 -5.77
N VAL A 132 -15.90 2.20 -6.17
CA VAL A 132 -14.54 2.72 -6.33
C VAL A 132 -14.23 3.75 -5.25
N THR A 133 -13.04 3.65 -4.67
CA THR A 133 -12.49 4.68 -3.77
C THR A 133 -11.22 5.27 -4.38
N LEU A 134 -11.22 6.59 -4.55
CA LEU A 134 -10.08 7.37 -4.99
C LEU A 134 -9.34 7.94 -3.78
N GLN A 135 -8.03 7.79 -3.76
CA GLN A 135 -7.16 8.57 -2.89
C GLN A 135 -6.21 9.41 -3.75
N ILE A 136 -6.38 10.74 -3.64
CA ILE A 136 -5.58 11.73 -4.36
C ILE A 136 -4.51 12.27 -3.43
N ASN A 137 -3.27 11.99 -3.80
CA ASN A 137 -2.05 12.26 -3.04
C ASN A 137 -1.09 13.20 -3.77
N ALA A 138 -1.54 13.86 -4.83
CA ALA A 138 -0.77 14.85 -5.57
C ALA A 138 -1.67 15.89 -6.25
N LEU A 139 -1.24 17.15 -6.26
CA LEU A 139 -1.90 18.23 -7.01
C LEU A 139 -2.08 17.86 -8.49
N ALA A 140 -1.11 17.13 -9.04
CA ALA A 140 -1.17 16.64 -10.40
C ALA A 140 -2.43 15.81 -10.68
N MET A 141 -2.85 14.96 -9.75
CA MET A 141 -4.02 14.09 -9.93
C MET A 141 -5.32 14.82 -9.58
N GLU A 142 -5.29 15.75 -8.62
CA GLU A 142 -6.42 16.62 -8.30
C GLU A 142 -6.86 17.44 -9.54
N LYS A 143 -5.91 18.04 -10.26
CA LYS A 143 -6.18 18.81 -11.49
C LYS A 143 -6.75 17.98 -12.65
N ARG A 144 -6.76 16.66 -12.55
CA ARG A 144 -7.27 15.73 -13.58
C ARG A 144 -8.40 14.86 -13.04
N LEU A 145 -9.03 15.26 -11.93
CA LEU A 145 -10.10 14.48 -11.31
C LEU A 145 -11.22 14.16 -12.30
N ASP A 146 -11.67 15.15 -13.09
CA ASP A 146 -12.74 14.95 -14.08
C ASP A 146 -12.37 13.93 -15.15
N VAL A 147 -11.13 13.98 -15.65
CA VAL A 147 -10.60 13.01 -16.63
C VAL A 147 -10.51 11.61 -16.02
N ILE A 148 -10.07 11.51 -14.77
CA ILE A 148 -9.98 10.24 -14.03
C ILE A 148 -11.37 9.62 -13.84
N VAL A 149 -12.34 10.40 -13.36
CA VAL A 149 -13.72 9.94 -13.14
C VAL A 149 -14.36 9.51 -14.46
N ALA A 150 -14.21 10.31 -15.53
CA ALA A 150 -14.73 9.96 -16.84
C ALA A 150 -14.13 8.65 -17.37
N ALA A 151 -12.81 8.45 -17.23
CA ALA A 151 -12.14 7.22 -17.63
C ALA A 151 -12.64 6.00 -16.85
N LEU A 152 -12.81 6.11 -15.53
CA LEU A 152 -13.32 5.02 -14.71
C LEU A 152 -14.76 4.63 -15.10
N ASN A 153 -15.62 5.60 -15.37
CA ASN A 153 -16.97 5.35 -15.86
C ASN A 153 -16.97 4.61 -17.21
N GLU A 154 -16.13 5.06 -18.15
CA GLU A 154 -16.01 4.45 -19.47
C GLU A 154 -15.48 3.00 -19.40
N LEU A 155 -14.48 2.75 -18.55
CA LEU A 155 -13.74 1.50 -18.54
C LEU A 155 -14.36 0.39 -17.69
N ILE A 156 -15.05 0.74 -16.61
CA ILE A 156 -15.56 -0.22 -15.61
C ILE A 156 -16.96 0.09 -15.06
N ALA A 157 -17.58 1.22 -15.43
CA ALA A 157 -18.94 1.60 -15.05
C ALA A 157 -19.29 1.31 -13.57
N PRO A 158 -18.57 1.91 -12.59
CA PRO A 158 -18.76 1.60 -11.18
C PRO A 158 -20.11 2.13 -10.67
N GLN A 159 -20.68 1.45 -9.69
CA GLN A 159 -21.94 1.85 -9.04
C GLN A 159 -21.78 3.15 -8.25
N SER A 160 -20.61 3.36 -7.63
CA SER A 160 -20.26 4.63 -7.01
C SER A 160 -18.76 4.90 -7.02
N ILE A 161 -18.42 6.18 -6.96
CA ILE A 161 -17.06 6.67 -6.85
C ILE A 161 -17.00 7.61 -5.65
N SER A 162 -16.18 7.27 -4.65
CA SER A 162 -15.86 8.14 -3.53
C SER A 162 -14.43 8.66 -3.65
N ILE A 163 -14.15 9.80 -3.03
CA ILE A 163 -12.83 10.41 -2.97
C ILE A 163 -12.47 10.74 -1.53
N ARG A 164 -11.17 10.68 -1.22
CA ARG A 164 -10.59 11.21 0.02
C ARG A 164 -9.15 11.68 -0.20
N GLY A 165 -8.65 12.49 0.72
CA GLY A 165 -7.23 12.78 0.86
C GLY A 165 -6.65 12.27 2.19
N GLU A 166 -5.34 12.00 2.23
CA GLU A 166 -4.64 11.76 3.50
C GLU A 166 -4.12 13.08 4.07
N SER A 167 -4.57 13.49 5.25
CA SER A 167 -4.31 14.84 5.82
C SER A 167 -2.83 15.26 5.80
N GLY A 168 -1.90 14.32 6.07
CA GLY A 168 -0.47 14.59 6.04
C GLY A 168 0.08 14.85 4.63
N ILE A 169 -0.43 14.13 3.62
CA ILE A 169 -0.05 14.29 2.22
C ILE A 169 -0.69 15.55 1.64
N GLN A 170 -1.96 15.81 1.98
CA GLN A 170 -2.69 17.00 1.54
C GLN A 170 -1.92 18.28 1.88
N LYS A 171 -1.44 18.40 3.13
CA LYS A 171 -0.59 19.52 3.56
C LYS A 171 0.74 19.59 2.80
N ALA A 172 1.36 18.44 2.52
CA ALA A 172 2.65 18.39 1.81
C ALA A 172 2.52 18.73 0.32
N GLU A 173 1.33 18.54 -0.27
CA GLU A 173 1.05 18.84 -1.67
C GLU A 173 0.28 20.16 -1.87
N GLY A 174 -0.15 20.83 -0.80
CA GLY A 174 -0.93 22.07 -0.91
C GLY A 174 -2.34 21.88 -1.43
N ILE A 175 -2.92 20.69 -1.22
CA ILE A 175 -4.27 20.32 -1.70
C ILE A 175 -5.24 20.19 -0.52
N ALA A 176 -6.54 20.34 -0.78
CA ALA A 176 -7.60 20.21 0.21
C ALA A 176 -8.77 19.40 -0.38
N ILE A 177 -8.87 18.14 0.04
CA ILE A 177 -9.80 17.14 -0.48
C ILE A 177 -10.62 16.60 0.68
N ASP A 178 -11.85 17.09 0.79
CA ASP A 178 -12.84 16.55 1.69
C ASP A 178 -13.33 15.19 1.20
N ALA A 179 -13.47 14.26 2.14
CA ALA A 179 -14.03 12.94 1.86
C ALA A 179 -15.50 13.10 1.43
N ARG A 180 -15.83 12.61 0.23
CA ARG A 180 -17.19 12.73 -0.32
C ARG A 180 -17.43 11.68 -1.40
N VAL A 181 -18.70 11.51 -1.75
CA VAL A 181 -19.12 10.75 -2.93
C VAL A 181 -19.07 11.70 -4.14
N LEU A 182 -18.41 11.28 -5.21
CA LEU A 182 -18.34 12.02 -6.48
C LEU A 182 -19.47 11.62 -7.43
N GLN A 183 -19.85 10.34 -7.41
CA GLN A 183 -20.87 9.79 -8.28
C GLN A 183 -21.54 8.59 -7.63
N GLY A 184 -22.84 8.42 -7.93
CA GLY A 184 -23.62 7.27 -7.51
C GLY A 184 -23.93 7.31 -6.02
N GLU A 185 -24.32 6.16 -5.48
CA GLU A 185 -24.67 6.00 -4.07
C GLU A 185 -23.75 4.97 -3.44
N VAL A 186 -23.06 5.36 -2.37
CA VAL A 186 -22.33 4.40 -1.53
C VAL A 186 -23.39 3.72 -0.66
N PRO A 187 -23.44 2.38 -0.63
CA PRO A 187 -24.47 1.67 0.11
C PRO A 187 -24.37 1.99 1.60
N SER A 188 -25.54 2.15 2.23
CA SER A 188 -25.65 2.24 3.69
C SER A 188 -25.40 0.89 4.36
N GLU A 189 -25.68 -0.20 3.63
CA GLU A 189 -25.41 -1.56 4.05
C GLU A 189 -23.97 -1.96 3.73
N PRO A 190 -23.40 -2.92 4.49
CA PRO A 190 -22.09 -3.47 4.18
C PRO A 190 -22.05 -4.13 2.80
N ILE A 191 -20.90 -4.02 2.14
CA ILE A 191 -20.61 -4.75 0.90
C ILE A 191 -19.72 -5.94 1.18
N PHE A 192 -19.66 -6.88 0.23
CA PHE A 192 -18.89 -8.10 0.38
C PHE A 192 -17.93 -8.27 -0.78
N ILE A 193 -16.66 -8.54 -0.46
CA ILE A 193 -15.68 -8.97 -1.45
C ILE A 193 -15.33 -10.43 -1.22
N GLN A 194 -14.93 -11.12 -2.29
CA GLN A 194 -14.40 -12.46 -2.21
C GLN A 194 -12.91 -12.46 -2.51
N GLU A 195 -12.14 -13.10 -1.63
CA GLU A 195 -10.70 -13.27 -1.77
C GLU A 195 -10.35 -14.71 -1.39
N ASN A 196 -9.84 -15.49 -2.36
CA ASN A 196 -9.38 -16.87 -2.15
C ASN A 196 -10.42 -17.79 -1.47
N GLY A 197 -11.70 -17.61 -1.81
CA GLY A 197 -12.80 -18.38 -1.23
C GLY A 197 -13.22 -17.93 0.18
N ILE A 198 -12.65 -16.84 0.71
CA ILE A 198 -13.10 -16.17 1.94
C ILE A 198 -13.91 -14.95 1.54
N GLU A 199 -15.05 -14.75 2.20
CA GLU A 199 -15.87 -13.56 2.03
C GLU A 199 -15.55 -12.55 3.13
N PHE A 200 -15.33 -11.29 2.75
CA PHE A 200 -15.03 -10.20 3.66
C PHE A 200 -16.09 -9.12 3.55
N GLU A 201 -16.68 -8.78 4.68
CA GLU A 201 -17.54 -7.63 4.83
C GLU A 201 -16.71 -6.34 4.91
N LEU A 202 -17.13 -5.32 4.17
CA LEU A 202 -16.57 -3.98 4.18
C LEU A 202 -17.67 -2.95 4.45
N ASP A 203 -17.36 -2.00 5.33
CA ASP A 203 -18.17 -0.81 5.57
C ASP A 203 -17.54 0.39 4.84
N LEU A 204 -18.20 0.85 3.77
CA LEU A 204 -17.80 2.02 2.99
C LEU A 204 -18.40 3.33 3.52
N SER A 205 -19.37 3.28 4.43
CA SER A 205 -20.11 4.45 4.92
C SER A 205 -19.29 5.31 5.91
N GLY A 206 -18.32 4.69 6.61
CA GLY A 206 -17.61 5.30 7.75
C GLY A 206 -16.41 6.21 7.45
N GLY A 207 -16.11 6.55 6.19
CA GLY A 207 -15.21 7.65 5.78
C GLY A 207 -13.72 7.65 6.21
N GLN A 208 -13.27 6.82 7.17
CA GLN A 208 -11.92 6.94 7.77
C GLN A 208 -10.88 5.90 7.33
N LYS A 209 -11.26 4.76 6.74
CA LYS A 209 -10.30 3.77 6.19
C LYS A 209 -10.90 3.13 4.92
N THR A 210 -10.11 2.97 3.85
CA THR A 210 -10.45 2.06 2.74
C THR A 210 -10.69 0.69 3.36
N GLY A 211 -11.88 0.14 3.21
CA GLY A 211 -12.42 -0.92 4.06
C GLY A 211 -11.62 -2.22 4.22
N PHE A 212 -10.48 -2.39 3.55
CA PHE A 212 -9.70 -3.63 3.59
C PHE A 212 -8.23 -3.48 3.13
N TYR A 213 -7.32 -4.31 3.68
CA TYR A 213 -5.90 -4.37 3.31
C TYR A 213 -5.67 -5.37 2.16
N LEU A 214 -5.79 -4.87 0.93
CA LEU A 214 -5.61 -5.65 -0.31
C LEU A 214 -4.15 -6.07 -0.55
N ASP A 215 -3.20 -5.30 -0.01
CA ASP A 215 -1.76 -5.54 -0.14
C ASP A 215 -1.26 -6.83 0.50
N GLN A 216 -2.03 -7.40 1.43
CA GLN A 216 -1.70 -8.64 2.14
C GLN A 216 -2.34 -9.90 1.52
N ARG A 217 -3.09 -9.79 0.40
CA ARG A 217 -3.83 -10.91 -0.25
C ARG A 217 -3.01 -12.20 -0.36
N GLU A 218 -1.88 -12.13 -1.04
CA GLU A 218 -1.05 -13.31 -1.32
C GLU A 218 -0.28 -13.76 -0.08
N ASN A 219 -0.06 -12.87 0.90
CA ASN A 219 0.60 -13.22 2.16
C ASN A 219 -0.33 -14.02 3.06
N ARG A 220 -1.64 -13.69 3.10
CA ARG A 220 -2.65 -14.49 3.80
C ARG A 220 -2.68 -15.93 3.30
N VAL A 221 -2.70 -16.12 1.97
CA VAL A 221 -2.68 -17.46 1.35
C VAL A 221 -1.36 -18.19 1.58
N ALA A 222 -0.23 -17.49 1.46
CA ALA A 222 1.09 -18.10 1.68
C ALA A 222 1.25 -18.56 3.13
N ALA A 223 0.89 -17.72 4.09
CA ALA A 223 0.92 -18.03 5.51
C ALA A 223 0.02 -19.23 5.86
N ALA A 224 -1.18 -19.31 5.27
CA ALA A 224 -2.13 -20.39 5.52
C ALA A 224 -1.54 -21.80 5.32
N LYS A 225 -0.62 -21.97 4.36
CA LYS A 225 0.07 -23.26 4.11
C LYS A 225 0.82 -23.81 5.33
N TYR A 226 1.17 -22.93 6.27
CA TYR A 226 1.94 -23.25 7.45
C TYR A 226 1.10 -23.34 8.73
N PHE A 227 -0.24 -23.37 8.64
CA PHE A 227 -1.12 -23.35 9.82
C PHE A 227 -1.89 -24.65 10.08
N GLY A 228 -1.73 -25.70 9.26
CA GLY A 228 -2.43 -26.98 9.42
C GLY A 228 -2.27 -27.58 10.81
N GLY A 229 -3.41 -27.77 11.51
CA GLY A 229 -3.49 -28.37 12.85
C GLY A 229 -2.84 -27.55 13.97
N ARG A 230 -2.44 -26.30 13.71
CA ARG A 230 -1.71 -25.45 14.64
C ARG A 230 -2.65 -24.55 15.46
N ARG A 231 -2.23 -24.23 16.69
CA ARG A 231 -2.76 -23.10 17.47
C ARG A 231 -2.09 -21.80 17.00
N VAL A 232 -2.87 -20.87 16.48
CA VAL A 232 -2.39 -19.63 15.84
C VAL A 232 -2.78 -18.39 16.64
N LEU A 233 -1.82 -17.51 16.89
CA LEU A 233 -2.05 -16.16 17.39
C LEU A 233 -1.89 -15.15 16.25
N ASP A 234 -2.90 -14.34 15.98
CA ASP A 234 -2.86 -13.27 14.99
C ASP A 234 -2.92 -11.90 15.70
N MET A 235 -1.75 -11.27 15.87
CA MET A 235 -1.65 -9.97 16.50
C MET A 235 -1.81 -8.85 15.48
N PHE A 236 -2.57 -7.81 15.87
CA PHE A 236 -2.95 -6.70 15.00
C PHE A 236 -3.85 -7.16 13.85
N CYS A 237 -4.81 -8.05 14.17
CA CYS A 237 -5.56 -8.80 13.17
C CYS A 237 -6.55 -7.95 12.35
N TYR A 238 -6.82 -6.71 12.77
CA TYR A 238 -7.85 -5.85 12.19
C TYR A 238 -9.18 -6.61 12.00
N SER A 239 -9.69 -6.72 10.77
CA SER A 239 -10.93 -7.42 10.42
C SER A 239 -10.76 -8.94 10.22
N GLY A 240 -9.66 -9.51 10.71
CA GLY A 240 -9.41 -10.95 10.76
C GLY A 240 -8.77 -11.55 9.51
N GLY A 241 -8.08 -10.76 8.68
CA GLY A 241 -7.54 -11.23 7.39
C GLY A 241 -6.69 -12.51 7.50
N PHE A 242 -5.62 -12.48 8.30
CA PHE A 242 -4.78 -13.67 8.52
C PHE A 242 -5.51 -14.74 9.34
N SER A 243 -6.29 -14.34 10.35
CA SER A 243 -7.09 -15.23 11.18
C SER A 243 -8.05 -16.13 10.39
N LEU A 244 -8.82 -15.55 9.47
CA LEU A 244 -9.78 -16.25 8.60
C LEU A 244 -9.07 -17.14 7.59
N ALA A 245 -7.93 -16.68 7.04
CA ALA A 245 -7.09 -17.50 6.17
C ALA A 245 -6.49 -18.70 6.91
N ALA A 246 -6.02 -18.51 8.15
CA ALA A 246 -5.49 -19.59 8.97
C ALA A 246 -6.52 -20.66 9.28
N ALA A 247 -7.74 -20.25 9.64
CA ALA A 247 -8.82 -21.17 9.94
C ALA A 247 -9.35 -21.87 8.69
N LYS A 248 -9.73 -21.11 7.64
CA LYS A 248 -10.43 -21.64 6.47
C LYS A 248 -9.50 -22.35 5.48
N LEU A 249 -8.38 -21.72 5.14
CA LEU A 249 -7.45 -22.22 4.11
C LEU A 249 -6.34 -23.06 4.73
N GLY A 250 -5.88 -22.67 5.92
CA GLY A 250 -4.79 -23.34 6.61
C GLY A 250 -5.21 -24.55 7.43
N GLY A 251 -6.47 -24.66 7.84
CA GLY A 251 -6.94 -25.74 8.71
C GLY A 251 -6.32 -25.68 10.11
N ALA A 252 -6.11 -24.47 10.64
CA ALA A 252 -5.69 -24.27 12.03
C ALA A 252 -6.67 -24.92 13.02
N SER A 253 -6.16 -25.48 14.12
CA SER A 253 -7.01 -26.08 15.15
C SER A 253 -7.71 -25.04 16.01
N GLU A 254 -7.03 -23.91 16.26
CA GLU A 254 -7.52 -22.77 17.02
C GLU A 254 -6.83 -21.51 16.50
N VAL A 255 -7.57 -20.42 16.38
CA VAL A 255 -7.03 -19.10 16.02
C VAL A 255 -7.52 -18.06 17.02
N ILE A 256 -6.60 -17.24 17.52
CA ILE A 256 -6.89 -16.09 18.38
C ILE A 256 -6.45 -14.83 17.65
N GLY A 257 -7.40 -13.96 17.29
CA GLY A 257 -7.13 -12.65 16.70
C GLY A 257 -7.21 -11.53 17.75
N ILE A 258 -6.18 -10.69 17.80
CA ILE A 258 -6.07 -9.58 18.74
C ILE A 258 -5.94 -8.26 17.99
N ASP A 259 -6.76 -7.26 18.33
CA ASP A 259 -6.64 -5.89 17.81
C ASP A 259 -7.14 -4.87 18.86
N GLY A 260 -6.65 -3.64 18.81
CA GLY A 260 -7.06 -2.58 19.74
C GLY A 260 -8.36 -1.86 19.35
N SER A 261 -8.96 -2.20 18.20
CA SER A 261 -10.18 -1.56 17.71
C SER A 261 -11.41 -2.45 17.89
N ASP A 262 -12.32 -2.05 18.77
CA ASP A 262 -13.63 -2.72 18.95
C ASP A 262 -14.37 -2.89 17.63
N ARG A 263 -14.37 -1.84 16.79
CA ARG A 263 -15.01 -1.86 15.47
C ARG A 263 -14.38 -2.88 14.54
N ALA A 264 -13.05 -3.02 14.55
CA ALA A 264 -12.36 -4.00 13.72
C ALA A 264 -12.64 -5.44 14.19
N ILE A 265 -12.63 -5.65 15.50
CA ILE A 265 -12.91 -6.94 16.11
C ILE A 265 -14.36 -7.37 15.88
N GLU A 266 -15.32 -6.44 15.95
CA GLU A 266 -16.71 -6.74 15.64
C GLU A 266 -16.89 -7.12 14.16
N LEU A 267 -16.18 -6.42 13.26
CA LEU A 267 -16.14 -6.80 11.85
C LEU A 267 -15.49 -8.18 11.65
N ALA A 268 -14.42 -8.50 12.39
CA ALA A 268 -13.75 -9.79 12.33
C ALA A 268 -14.67 -10.95 12.78
N ARG A 269 -15.46 -10.75 13.84
CA ARG A 269 -16.45 -11.73 14.30
C ARG A 269 -17.52 -12.00 13.24
N ARG A 270 -18.11 -10.96 12.65
CA ARG A 270 -19.10 -11.09 11.58
C ARG A 270 -18.52 -11.77 10.34
N ASN A 271 -17.26 -11.49 10.00
CA ASN A 271 -16.55 -12.20 8.93
C ASN A 271 -16.36 -13.70 9.25
N ALA A 272 -16.01 -14.06 10.48
CA ALA A 272 -15.86 -15.46 10.88
C ALA A 272 -17.20 -16.21 10.82
N GLU A 273 -18.27 -15.61 11.34
CA GLU A 273 -19.63 -16.16 11.29
C GLU A 273 -20.07 -16.40 9.85
N ARG A 274 -19.90 -15.40 8.97
CA ARG A 274 -20.25 -15.51 7.54
C ARG A 274 -19.47 -16.59 6.80
N ASN A 275 -18.25 -16.88 7.24
CA ASN A 275 -17.44 -17.96 6.69
C ASN A 275 -17.66 -19.32 7.38
N GLY A 276 -18.59 -19.41 8.35
CA GLY A 276 -18.90 -20.64 9.08
C GLY A 276 -17.77 -21.13 9.98
N LEU A 277 -16.92 -20.22 10.47
CA LEU A 277 -15.72 -20.55 11.23
C LEU A 277 -16.00 -20.49 12.73
N SER A 278 -15.89 -21.64 13.40
CA SER A 278 -16.08 -21.77 14.86
C SER A 278 -14.78 -21.93 15.65
N ASN A 279 -13.65 -22.14 14.96
CA ASN A 279 -12.31 -22.33 15.52
C ASN A 279 -11.52 -21.01 15.65
N VAL A 280 -12.19 -19.86 15.54
CA VAL A 280 -11.57 -18.53 15.62
C VAL A 280 -12.26 -17.73 16.72
N ARG A 281 -11.48 -17.09 17.58
CA ARG A 281 -11.98 -16.07 18.53
C ARG A 281 -11.23 -14.74 18.37
N PHE A 282 -11.91 -13.66 18.71
CA PHE A 282 -11.38 -12.31 18.59
C PHE A 282 -11.55 -11.52 19.88
N GLU A 283 -10.47 -10.85 20.30
CA GLU A 283 -10.41 -10.05 21.52
C GLU A 283 -9.97 -8.63 21.20
N SER A 284 -10.72 -7.66 21.73
CA SER A 284 -10.40 -6.23 21.59
C SER A 284 -9.65 -5.76 22.83
N VAL A 285 -8.33 -5.64 22.70
CA VAL A 285 -7.41 -5.29 23.79
C VAL A 285 -6.22 -4.54 23.22
N ASP A 286 -5.50 -3.77 24.05
CA ASP A 286 -4.24 -3.18 23.60
C ASP A 286 -3.27 -4.29 23.19
N ALA A 287 -2.94 -4.33 21.90
CA ALA A 287 -2.19 -5.44 21.33
C ALA A 287 -0.75 -5.52 21.86
N PHE A 288 -0.12 -4.40 22.23
CA PHE A 288 1.24 -4.42 22.77
C PHE A 288 1.26 -4.91 24.22
N ASP A 289 0.34 -4.42 25.05
CA ASP A 289 0.21 -4.84 26.43
C ASP A 289 -0.25 -6.31 26.53
N HIS A 290 -1.18 -6.73 25.67
CA HIS A 290 -1.64 -8.12 25.62
C HIS A 290 -0.51 -9.06 25.16
N LEU A 291 0.28 -8.66 24.16
CA LEU A 291 1.44 -9.44 23.72
C LEU A 291 2.45 -9.64 24.86
N LYS A 292 2.67 -8.62 25.70
CA LYS A 292 3.48 -8.73 26.90
C LYS A 292 2.84 -9.67 27.93
N ALA A 293 1.53 -9.52 28.20
CA ALA A 293 0.81 -10.32 29.17
C ALA A 293 0.84 -11.83 28.83
N LEU A 294 0.69 -12.19 27.55
CA LEU A 294 0.83 -13.58 27.08
C LEU A 294 2.23 -14.13 27.38
N VAL A 295 3.28 -13.33 27.15
CA VAL A 295 4.66 -13.74 27.44
C VAL A 295 4.87 -13.92 28.94
N ASP A 296 4.37 -13.00 29.77
CA ASP A 296 4.48 -13.07 31.23
C ASP A 296 3.69 -14.27 31.79
N ALA A 297 2.56 -14.62 31.16
CA ALA A 297 1.79 -15.83 31.46
C ALA A 297 2.41 -17.13 30.92
N SER A 298 3.53 -17.04 30.20
CA SER A 298 4.19 -18.19 29.55
C SER A 298 3.29 -18.97 28.57
N GLU A 299 2.34 -18.27 27.94
CA GLU A 299 1.50 -18.84 26.89
C GLU A 299 2.35 -19.29 25.69
N LYS A 300 1.84 -20.30 24.96
CA LYS A 300 2.53 -20.88 23.81
C LYS A 300 1.61 -21.14 22.63
N PHE A 301 2.14 -20.89 21.44
CA PHE A 301 1.47 -21.05 20.16
C PHE A 301 2.37 -21.80 19.18
N ASP A 302 1.75 -22.48 18.23
CA ASP A 302 2.47 -23.16 17.16
C ASP A 302 2.74 -22.20 15.99
N ALA A 303 1.96 -21.12 15.89
CA ALA A 303 2.23 -20.03 14.99
C ALA A 303 1.81 -18.66 15.56
N VAL A 304 2.56 -17.62 15.18
CA VAL A 304 2.29 -16.23 15.54
C VAL A 304 2.39 -15.37 14.28
N VAL A 305 1.34 -14.59 14.02
CA VAL A 305 1.32 -13.54 12.98
C VAL A 305 1.49 -12.18 13.66
N LEU A 306 2.40 -11.35 13.13
CA LEU A 306 2.68 -10.00 13.58
C LEU A 306 2.58 -9.05 12.39
N ASP A 307 1.45 -8.35 12.25
CA ASP A 307 1.26 -7.29 11.23
C ASP A 307 0.99 -5.91 11.87
N PRO A 308 1.97 -5.34 12.59
CA PRO A 308 1.76 -4.11 13.33
C PRO A 308 1.56 -2.90 12.41
N PRO A 309 0.96 -1.81 12.93
CA PRO A 309 0.86 -0.55 12.19
C PRO A 309 2.25 0.01 11.83
N LYS A 310 2.27 0.99 10.91
CA LYS A 310 3.51 1.71 10.55
C LYS A 310 4.11 2.39 11.77
N PHE A 311 5.27 1.93 12.23
CA PHE A 311 6.00 2.57 13.34
C PHE A 311 6.69 3.88 12.94
N THR A 312 6.91 4.13 11.64
CA THR A 312 7.39 5.44 11.18
C THR A 312 6.83 5.83 9.83
N LYS A 313 6.50 7.12 9.68
CA LYS A 313 6.23 7.78 8.39
C LYS A 313 7.45 8.50 7.81
N THR A 314 8.55 8.63 8.58
CA THR A 314 9.70 9.45 8.19
C THR A 314 11.03 8.70 8.34
N ARG A 315 12.01 9.06 7.50
CA ARG A 315 13.37 8.51 7.59
C ARG A 315 14.09 8.87 8.89
N ARG A 316 13.74 10.00 9.52
CA ARG A 316 14.38 10.47 10.77
C ARG A 316 14.17 9.50 11.94
N ASN A 317 13.02 8.84 11.99
CA ASN A 317 12.64 7.97 13.12
C ASN A 317 12.84 6.48 12.80
N ILE A 318 13.68 6.14 11.81
CA ILE A 318 13.90 4.75 11.39
C ILE A 318 14.42 3.88 12.56
N ASN A 319 15.34 4.41 13.37
CA ASN A 319 15.92 3.67 14.50
C ASN A 319 14.89 3.33 15.59
N GLU A 320 13.94 4.23 15.84
CA GLU A 320 12.84 3.99 16.79
C GLU A 320 11.88 2.93 16.24
N ALA A 321 11.56 3.00 14.94
CA ALA A 321 10.75 1.98 14.29
C ALA A 321 11.41 0.59 14.32
N LEU A 322 12.71 0.50 14.05
CA LEU A 322 13.45 -0.77 14.12
C LEU A 322 13.47 -1.33 15.55
N LYS A 323 13.60 -0.49 16.58
CA LYS A 323 13.47 -0.90 17.99
C LYS A 323 12.08 -1.44 18.32
N ALA A 324 11.02 -0.81 17.80
CA ALA A 324 9.65 -1.29 17.98
C ALA A 324 9.43 -2.65 17.28
N TYR A 325 9.87 -2.79 16.02
CA TYR A 325 9.83 -4.06 15.30
C TYR A 325 10.63 -5.15 16.03
N TYR A 326 11.81 -4.82 16.54
CA TYR A 326 12.62 -5.74 17.34
C TYR A 326 11.87 -6.22 18.58
N HIS A 327 11.22 -5.32 19.32
CA HIS A 327 10.49 -5.67 20.53
C HIS A 327 9.31 -6.62 20.26
N VAL A 328 8.48 -6.27 19.26
CA VAL A 328 7.31 -7.06 18.86
C VAL A 328 7.73 -8.45 18.38
N ASN A 329 8.73 -8.53 17.50
CA ASN A 329 9.24 -9.81 17.01
C ASN A 329 9.87 -10.66 18.11
N ARG A 330 10.59 -10.02 19.05
CA ARG A 330 11.13 -10.71 20.21
C ARG A 330 10.02 -11.35 21.03
N GLN A 331 8.95 -10.64 21.34
CA GLN A 331 7.82 -11.20 22.09
C GLN A 331 7.13 -12.34 21.32
N GLY A 332 6.86 -12.16 20.02
CA GLY A 332 6.30 -13.23 19.19
C GLY A 332 7.16 -14.50 19.19
N VAL A 333 8.49 -14.37 19.11
CA VAL A 333 9.42 -15.51 19.22
C VAL A 333 9.37 -16.17 20.61
N HIS A 334 9.14 -15.42 21.69
CA HIS A 334 8.98 -16.03 23.02
C HIS A 334 7.68 -16.81 23.15
N LEU A 335 6.64 -16.46 22.39
CA LEU A 335 5.35 -17.16 22.39
C LEU A 335 5.33 -18.43 21.54
N LEU A 336 6.34 -18.68 20.70
CA LEU A 336 6.36 -19.85 19.85
C LEU A 336 6.87 -21.10 20.56
N ASN A 337 6.23 -22.23 20.30
CA ASN A 337 6.79 -23.56 20.55
C ASN A 337 8.06 -23.80 19.68
N PRO A 338 8.93 -24.75 20.04
CA PRO A 338 10.00 -25.24 19.15
C PRO A 338 9.42 -25.71 17.82
N GLY A 339 10.02 -25.29 16.71
CA GLY A 339 9.51 -25.53 15.35
C GLY A 339 8.28 -24.72 14.96
N GLY A 340 7.90 -23.72 15.76
CA GLY A 340 6.78 -22.84 15.50
C GLY A 340 7.00 -21.90 14.31
N ILE A 341 5.90 -21.35 13.78
CA ILE A 341 5.90 -20.49 12.60
C ILE A 341 5.71 -19.02 13.00
N LEU A 342 6.64 -18.16 12.61
CA LEU A 342 6.50 -16.71 12.73
C LEU A 342 6.16 -16.12 11.36
N VAL A 343 5.02 -15.44 11.25
CA VAL A 343 4.72 -14.57 10.10
C VAL A 343 4.86 -13.13 10.59
N THR A 344 5.78 -12.36 10.01
CA THR A 344 6.08 -11.01 10.51
C THR A 344 6.17 -10.01 9.37
N CYS A 345 5.48 -8.89 9.54
CA CYS A 345 5.28 -7.89 8.50
C CYS A 345 5.78 -6.50 8.91
N SER A 346 6.16 -5.72 7.91
CA SER A 346 6.51 -4.30 8.04
C SER A 346 6.00 -3.53 6.83
N CYS A 347 5.07 -2.61 7.05
CA CYS A 347 4.55 -1.68 6.05
C CYS A 347 5.21 -0.28 6.10
N SER A 348 6.27 -0.12 6.91
CA SER A 348 7.04 1.13 7.00
C SER A 348 7.97 1.27 5.78
N GLY A 349 7.63 2.13 4.81
CA GLY A 349 8.38 2.26 3.56
C GLY A 349 9.85 2.71 3.69
N ASN A 350 10.21 3.34 4.82
CA ASN A 350 11.61 3.71 5.09
C ASN A 350 12.44 2.56 5.68
N VAL A 351 11.82 1.45 6.11
CA VAL A 351 12.52 0.27 6.59
C VAL A 351 12.78 -0.63 5.40
N SER A 352 14.06 -0.84 5.05
CA SER A 352 14.41 -1.76 3.96
C SER A 352 14.14 -3.21 4.35
N ARG A 353 14.18 -4.11 3.37
CA ARG A 353 14.07 -5.56 3.62
C ARG A 353 15.25 -6.05 4.45
N GLU A 354 16.43 -5.53 4.14
CA GLU A 354 17.68 -5.82 4.81
C GLU A 354 17.64 -5.35 6.27
N ASP A 355 17.18 -4.13 6.55
CA ASP A 355 17.04 -3.62 7.92
C ASP A 355 16.05 -4.47 8.74
N PHE A 356 14.95 -4.90 8.12
CA PHE A 356 13.98 -5.78 8.78
C PHE A 356 14.56 -7.17 9.03
N GLN A 357 15.32 -7.73 8.10
CA GLN A 357 16.03 -9.00 8.30
C GLN A 357 17.10 -8.89 9.41
N MET A 358 17.85 -7.78 9.46
CA MET A 358 18.81 -7.51 10.53
C MET A 358 18.13 -7.35 11.89
N THR A 359 16.89 -6.84 11.91
CA THR A 359 16.06 -6.82 13.12
C THR A 359 15.79 -8.23 13.62
N LEU A 360 15.41 -9.17 12.74
CA LEU A 360 15.21 -10.58 13.11
C LEU A 360 16.50 -11.27 13.53
N LEU A 361 17.64 -10.95 12.91
CA LEU A 361 18.95 -11.44 13.36
C LEU A 361 19.21 -11.03 14.82
N GLY A 362 18.95 -9.77 15.17
CA GLY A 362 19.05 -9.31 16.55
C GLY A 362 18.12 -10.07 17.49
N VAL A 363 16.89 -10.39 17.03
CA VAL A 363 15.93 -11.18 17.83
C VAL A 363 16.46 -12.59 18.07
N ALA A 364 16.98 -13.27 17.04
CA ALA A 364 17.59 -14.59 17.17
C ALA A 364 18.73 -14.58 18.19
N GLN A 365 19.66 -13.62 18.07
CA GLN A 365 20.78 -13.46 19.00
C GLN A 365 20.33 -13.23 20.45
N LYS A 366 19.28 -12.42 20.66
CA LYS A 366 18.79 -12.13 22.02
C LYS A 366 18.00 -13.27 22.65
N THR A 367 17.25 -14.01 21.82
CA THR A 367 16.40 -15.11 22.28
C THR A 367 17.19 -16.41 22.41
N GLY A 368 18.33 -16.54 21.73
CA GLY A 368 19.06 -17.79 21.61
C GLY A 368 18.33 -18.83 20.76
N ARG A 369 17.36 -18.40 19.94
CA ARG A 369 16.53 -19.25 19.07
C ARG A 369 16.92 -19.05 17.62
N ASP A 370 16.99 -20.14 16.87
CA ASP A 370 17.33 -20.08 15.45
C ASP A 370 16.08 -19.68 14.65
N ILE A 371 16.23 -18.68 13.78
CA ILE A 371 15.15 -18.19 12.91
C ILE A 371 15.51 -18.51 11.46
N GLN A 372 14.78 -19.43 10.86
CA GLN A 372 14.94 -19.83 9.46
C GLN A 372 13.87 -19.14 8.61
N ILE A 373 14.27 -18.27 7.68
CA ILE A 373 13.34 -17.64 6.74
C ILE A 373 12.96 -18.66 5.67
N LEU A 374 11.67 -19.04 5.63
CA LEU A 374 11.10 -19.96 4.63
C LEU A 374 10.66 -19.21 3.39
N GLU A 375 10.04 -18.04 3.56
CA GLU A 375 9.60 -17.19 2.47
C GLU A 375 9.90 -15.72 2.73
N GLN A 376 10.30 -15.01 1.66
CA GLN A 376 10.44 -13.57 1.64
C GLN A 376 9.43 -12.98 0.65
N ARG A 377 8.48 -12.21 1.17
CA ARG A 377 7.34 -11.73 0.39
C ARG A 377 7.24 -10.20 0.39
N SER A 378 6.33 -9.67 -0.42
CA SER A 378 6.05 -8.24 -0.62
C SER A 378 4.54 -8.00 -0.63
N ALA A 379 4.13 -6.78 -0.98
CA ALA A 379 2.73 -6.48 -1.26
C ALA A 379 2.20 -7.32 -2.43
N ALA A 380 0.88 -7.42 -2.49
CA ALA A 380 0.10 -8.07 -3.53
C ALA A 380 0.45 -7.59 -4.94
N ILE A 381 0.15 -8.41 -5.96
CA ILE A 381 0.55 -8.12 -7.34
C ILE A 381 -0.24 -6.96 -7.98
N ASP A 382 -1.37 -6.56 -7.40
CA ASP A 382 -2.06 -5.30 -7.72
C ASP A 382 -1.45 -4.07 -7.04
N HIS A 383 -0.37 -4.26 -6.29
CA HIS A 383 0.52 -3.23 -5.71
C HIS A 383 1.94 -3.37 -6.31
N PRO A 384 2.09 -3.22 -7.63
CA PRO A 384 3.36 -3.49 -8.31
C PRO A 384 4.50 -2.60 -7.78
N THR A 385 5.70 -3.16 -7.73
CA THR A 385 6.92 -2.39 -7.47
C THR A 385 7.49 -1.90 -8.80
N LEU A 386 7.68 -0.59 -8.91
CA LEU A 386 8.33 0.01 -10.08
C LEU A 386 9.85 -0.02 -9.93
N ILE A 387 10.53 -0.65 -10.88
CA ILE A 387 12.01 -0.72 -10.88
C ILE A 387 12.65 0.67 -10.84
N THR A 388 12.07 1.64 -11.54
CA THR A 388 12.59 3.03 -11.59
C THR A 388 12.13 3.88 -10.41
N CYS A 389 11.32 3.34 -9.49
CA CYS A 389 10.94 3.96 -8.23
C CYS A 389 10.81 2.89 -7.13
N PRO A 390 11.94 2.40 -6.60
CA PRO A 390 11.97 1.34 -5.58
C PRO A 390 11.18 1.70 -4.31
N GLU A 391 10.92 2.98 -4.05
CA GLU A 391 10.10 3.48 -2.94
C GLU A 391 8.66 2.95 -2.96
N THR A 392 8.19 2.46 -4.11
CA THR A 392 6.90 1.76 -4.25
C THR A 392 6.88 0.42 -3.50
N GLN A 393 8.04 -0.18 -3.19
CA GLN A 393 8.13 -1.39 -2.38
C GLN A 393 8.12 -1.07 -0.88
N TYR A 394 6.93 -0.90 -0.29
CA TYR A 394 6.82 -0.56 1.13
C TYR A 394 6.61 -1.76 2.06
N LEU A 395 5.97 -2.83 1.59
CA LEU A 395 5.59 -3.98 2.41
C LEU A 395 6.65 -5.08 2.35
N LYS A 396 7.08 -5.53 3.53
CA LYS A 396 7.90 -6.73 3.71
C LYS A 396 7.14 -7.71 4.59
N CYS A 397 7.12 -8.97 4.19
CA CYS A 397 6.57 -10.07 4.98
C CYS A 397 7.59 -11.21 4.96
N PHE A 398 7.93 -11.73 6.14
CA PHE A 398 8.74 -12.93 6.28
C PHE A 398 7.91 -14.02 6.95
N ILE A 399 7.95 -15.22 6.38
CA ILE A 399 7.43 -16.43 7.00
C ILE A 399 8.66 -17.24 7.45
N CYS A 400 8.76 -17.49 8.74
CA CYS A 400 9.92 -18.10 9.36
C CYS A 400 9.53 -19.32 10.18
N ARG A 401 10.42 -20.31 10.24
CA ARG A 401 10.42 -21.35 11.28
C ARG A 401 11.36 -20.93 12.40
N VAL A 402 10.94 -21.16 13.64
CA VAL A 402 11.71 -20.79 14.84
C VAL A 402 11.99 -22.03 15.68
N GLU A 403 13.26 -22.35 15.90
CA GLU A 403 13.73 -23.45 16.76
C GLU A 403 14.08 -22.95 18.16
#